data_AF-A0A7X9MWC0-F1
#
_entry.id   AF-A0A7X9MWC0-F1
#
_cell.length_a   1.000
_cell.length_b   1.000
_cell.length_c   1.000
_cell.angle_alpha   90.00
_cell.angle_beta   90.00
_cell.angle_gamma   90.00
#
_symmetry.space_group_name_H-M   'P 1'
#
loop_
_entity.id
_entity.type
_entity.pdbx_description
1 polymer ?
#
loop_
_entity_poly.entity_id
_entity_poly.type
_entity_poly.pdbx_seq_one_letter_code
_entity_poly.pdbx_strand_id
1 'polypeptide(L)'
;MKRKYIWFFMLIFISLFVTGCAKNEEEGNDVKKNDIDNEVINIVLEYFQDQNTNQHNSVNEWKTASVKKIMVDETFKNFDQSYLGKEIFLVTKVDSVAAPLVFVDMERFEVIGIMPGE
;
A
#
# COMPACT_ATOMS: atom_id res chain seq x y z
N MET A 1 -5.16 48.53 -28.31
CA MET A 1 -4.30 48.05 -27.20
C MET A 1 -4.98 46.97 -26.36
N LYS A 2 -5.40 45.82 -26.93
CA LYS A 2 -6.14 44.79 -26.15
C LYS A 2 -5.64 43.34 -26.33
N ARG A 3 -4.79 43.07 -27.34
CA ARG A 3 -4.25 41.72 -27.62
C ARG A 3 -2.96 41.38 -26.86
N LYS A 4 -2.21 42.38 -26.36
CA LYS A 4 -0.91 42.16 -25.69
C LYS A 4 -1.02 41.65 -24.26
N TYR A 5 -2.14 41.88 -23.58
CA TYR A 5 -2.35 41.46 -22.18
C TYR A 5 -2.87 40.02 -22.04
N ILE A 6 -3.48 39.47 -23.10
CA ILE A 6 -3.94 38.07 -23.13
C ILE A 6 -2.78 37.09 -23.10
N TRP A 7 -1.64 37.45 -23.72
CA TRP A 7 -0.48 36.56 -23.76
C TRP A 7 0.25 36.48 -22.41
N PHE A 8 0.27 37.59 -21.65
CA PHE A 8 0.82 37.62 -20.30
C PHE A 8 0.01 36.77 -19.30
N PHE A 9 -1.31 36.71 -19.45
CA PHE A 9 -2.16 35.93 -18.56
C PHE A 9 -2.03 34.41 -18.77
N MET A 10 -1.73 33.97 -20.00
CA MET A 10 -1.55 32.56 -20.33
C MET A 10 -0.24 31.97 -19.77
N LEU A 11 0.81 32.79 -19.65
CA LEU A 11 2.13 32.39 -19.14
C LEU A 11 2.13 32.08 -17.63
N ILE A 12 1.30 32.80 -16.85
CA ILE A 12 1.16 32.60 -15.40
C ILE A 12 0.45 31.28 -15.06
N PHE A 13 -0.45 30.82 -15.93
CA PHE A 13 -1.21 29.58 -15.68
C PHE A 13 -0.35 28.32 -15.83
N ILE A 14 0.70 28.37 -16.65
CA ILE A 14 1.57 27.21 -16.91
C ILE A 14 2.54 26.95 -15.74
N SER A 15 2.97 27.99 -15.01
CA SER A 15 3.85 27.82 -13.85
C SER A 15 3.17 27.17 -12.64
N LEU A 16 1.83 27.14 -12.59
CA LEU A 16 1.07 26.49 -11.50
C LEU A 16 0.97 24.97 -11.64
N PHE A 17 1.32 24.39 -12.80
CA PHE A 17 1.23 22.95 -13.02
C PHE A 17 2.52 22.17 -12.73
N VAL A 18 3.59 22.83 -12.25
CA VAL A 18 4.92 22.19 -12.06
C VAL A 18 5.15 21.67 -10.63
N THR A 19 4.24 21.85 -9.68
CA THR A 19 4.39 21.34 -8.30
C THR A 19 3.71 20.00 -8.04
N GLY A 20 3.40 19.21 -9.08
CA GLY A 20 2.64 17.96 -8.98
C GLY A 20 3.45 16.65 -9.05
N CYS A 21 4.79 16.70 -9.07
CA CYS A 21 5.63 15.49 -9.01
C CYS A 21 6.45 15.48 -7.72
N ALA A 22 5.78 15.43 -6.57
CA ALA A 22 6.39 14.85 -5.37
C ALA A 22 6.20 13.33 -5.47
N LYS A 23 7.04 12.68 -6.28
CA LYS A 23 7.23 11.24 -6.16
C LYS A 23 8.06 11.05 -4.89
N ASN A 24 7.38 11.07 -3.75
CA ASN A 24 7.95 10.68 -2.48
C ASN A 24 8.09 9.16 -2.54
N GLU A 25 9.14 8.69 -3.22
CA GLU A 25 9.74 7.41 -2.87
C GLU A 25 10.44 7.67 -1.53
N GLU A 26 9.67 7.67 -0.44
CA GLU A 26 10.21 7.41 0.88
C GLU A 26 10.63 5.93 0.89
N GLU A 27 11.88 5.78 0.47
CA GLU A 27 12.81 4.73 0.82
C GLU A 27 12.71 4.44 2.34
N GLY A 28 12.78 3.16 2.68
CA GLY A 28 12.47 2.56 3.97
C GLY A 28 12.81 3.43 5.18
N ASN A 29 11.76 3.89 5.86
CA ASN A 29 11.83 4.10 7.29
C ASN A 29 11.31 2.83 7.95
N ASP A 30 12.18 2.12 8.68
CA ASP A 30 11.78 1.29 9.80
C ASP A 30 11.04 2.19 10.81
N VAL A 31 9.74 2.40 10.55
CA VAL A 31 8.88 3.23 11.38
C VAL A 31 8.53 2.43 12.63
N LYS A 32 8.73 3.06 13.79
CA LYS A 32 8.16 2.62 15.08
C LYS A 32 6.75 2.13 14.85
N LYS A 33 6.54 0.82 15.04
CA LYS A 33 5.27 0.12 14.88
C LYS A 33 4.13 0.98 15.42
N ASN A 34 3.34 1.56 14.52
CA ASN A 34 2.27 2.48 14.86
C ASN A 34 0.99 1.67 15.19
N ASP A 35 -0.03 2.29 15.81
CA ASP A 35 -1.26 1.57 16.20
C ASP A 35 -1.96 0.91 15.00
N ILE A 36 -1.89 1.55 13.83
CA ILE A 36 -2.47 1.06 12.58
C ILE A 36 -1.75 -0.20 12.10
N ASP A 37 -0.41 -0.24 12.17
CA ASP A 37 0.37 -1.42 11.78
C ASP A 37 0.00 -2.62 12.66
N ASN A 38 -0.22 -2.39 13.96
CA ASN A 38 -0.66 -3.46 14.87
C ASN A 38 -2.06 -3.96 14.52
N GLU A 39 -2.97 -3.06 14.16
CA GLU A 39 -4.33 -3.42 13.74
C GLU A 39 -4.32 -4.22 12.43
N VAL A 40 -3.58 -3.75 11.42
CA VAL A 40 -3.36 -4.46 10.15
C VAL A 40 -2.78 -5.85 10.39
N ILE A 41 -1.76 -5.97 11.25
CA ILE A 41 -1.15 -7.26 11.58
C ILE A 41 -2.15 -8.18 12.29
N ASN A 42 -2.99 -7.65 13.18
CA ASN A 42 -4.01 -8.46 13.86
C ASN A 42 -5.01 -9.04 12.87
N ILE A 43 -5.46 -8.28 11.88
CA ILE A 43 -6.37 -8.78 10.82
C ILE A 43 -5.72 -9.94 10.06
N VAL A 44 -4.44 -9.82 9.71
CA VAL A 44 -3.68 -10.90 9.05
C VAL A 44 -3.57 -12.13 9.95
N LEU A 45 -3.29 -11.93 11.23
CA LEU A 45 -3.21 -13.02 12.20
C LEU A 45 -4.55 -13.74 12.37
N GLU A 46 -5.64 -12.99 12.48
CA GLU A 46 -7.01 -13.53 12.57
C GLU A 46 -7.37 -14.33 11.31
N TYR A 47 -7.06 -13.80 10.12
CA TYR A 47 -7.29 -14.51 8.87
C TYR A 47 -6.59 -15.87 8.82
N PHE A 48 -5.30 -15.93 9.16
CA PHE A 48 -4.57 -17.20 9.15
C PHE A 48 -4.99 -18.16 10.27
N GLN A 49 -5.47 -17.65 11.40
CA GLN A 49 -6.07 -18.44 12.47
C GLN A 49 -7.38 -19.09 12.00
N ASP A 50 -8.27 -18.32 11.38
CA ASP A 50 -9.59 -18.79 10.92
C ASP A 50 -9.48 -19.81 9.79
N GLN A 51 -8.56 -19.61 8.86
CA GLN A 51 -8.33 -20.52 7.73
C GLN A 51 -7.69 -21.87 8.14
N ASN A 52 -7.38 -22.08 9.43
CA ASN A 52 -6.73 -23.28 9.97
C ASN A 52 -5.54 -23.75 9.11
N THR A 53 -4.80 -22.80 8.56
CA THR A 53 -3.67 -23.07 7.68
C THR A 53 -2.49 -23.48 8.54
N ASN A 54 -1.71 -24.47 8.08
CA ASN A 54 -0.46 -24.91 8.73
C ASN A 54 0.60 -23.78 8.85
N GLN A 55 0.31 -22.59 8.34
CA GLN A 55 0.99 -21.33 8.66
C GLN A 55 0.88 -20.92 10.13
N HIS A 56 0.15 -21.66 10.97
CA HIS A 56 0.02 -21.38 12.40
C HIS A 56 1.37 -21.34 13.17
N ASN A 57 2.40 -22.08 12.72
CA ASN A 57 3.76 -21.97 13.24
C ASN A 57 4.45 -20.62 12.92
N SER A 58 3.85 -19.80 12.06
CA SER A 58 4.33 -18.48 11.64
C SER A 58 3.65 -17.28 12.30
N VAL A 59 2.71 -17.49 13.24
CA VAL A 59 2.03 -16.37 13.94
C VAL A 59 3.03 -15.40 14.58
N ASN A 60 4.13 -15.90 15.14
CA ASN A 60 5.19 -15.03 15.65
C ASN A 60 5.98 -14.30 14.56
N GLU A 61 6.13 -14.89 13.36
CA GLU A 61 6.81 -14.27 12.22
C GLU A 61 5.99 -13.10 11.65
N TRP A 62 4.66 -13.19 11.72
CA TRP A 62 3.76 -12.11 11.30
C TRP A 62 3.70 -10.95 12.32
N LYS A 63 3.96 -11.21 13.61
CA LYS A 63 4.01 -10.13 14.62
C LYS A 63 5.12 -9.12 14.34
N THR A 64 6.20 -9.54 13.69
CA THR A 64 7.30 -8.69 13.26
C THR A 64 7.20 -8.32 11.78
N ALA A 65 6.05 -8.53 11.13
CA ALA A 65 5.88 -8.20 9.73
C ALA A 65 5.98 -6.68 9.49
N SER A 66 6.47 -6.33 8.30
CA SER A 66 6.47 -4.97 7.79
C SER A 66 5.11 -4.67 7.18
N VAL A 67 4.58 -3.49 7.49
CA VAL A 67 3.32 -2.98 6.93
C VAL A 67 3.66 -1.78 6.06
N LYS A 68 3.18 -1.79 4.81
CA LYS A 68 3.36 -0.71 3.86
C LYS A 68 2.03 -0.32 3.24
N LYS A 69 1.71 0.97 3.22
CA LYS A 69 0.59 1.47 2.44
C LYS A 69 0.97 1.52 0.97
N ILE A 70 0.12 0.96 0.10
CA ILE A 70 0.30 0.96 -1.35
C ILE A 70 -1.00 1.38 -2.05
N MET A 71 -0.88 1.92 -3.26
CA MET A 71 -2.03 2.11 -4.15
C MET A 71 -2.06 0.93 -5.13
N VAL A 72 -3.22 0.31 -5.29
CA VAL A 72 -3.37 -0.80 -6.22
C VAL A 72 -3.28 -0.28 -7.65
N ASP A 73 -2.34 -0.83 -8.42
CA ASP A 73 -2.20 -0.60 -9.84
C ASP A 73 -2.34 -1.90 -10.65
N GLU A 74 -2.19 -1.81 -11.97
CA GLU A 74 -2.32 -2.94 -12.88
C GLU A 74 -1.19 -3.99 -12.77
N THR A 75 -0.15 -3.73 -11.97
CA THR A 75 0.96 -4.67 -11.78
C THR A 75 0.59 -5.81 -10.84
N PHE A 76 -0.39 -5.59 -9.95
CA PHE A 76 -0.91 -6.61 -9.05
C PHE A 76 -1.86 -7.55 -9.79
N LYS A 77 -1.42 -8.79 -10.04
CA LYS A 77 -2.21 -9.84 -10.69
C LYS A 77 -3.07 -10.58 -9.67
N ASN A 78 -4.18 -11.16 -10.13
CA ASN A 78 -5.10 -12.01 -9.33
C ASN A 78 -5.79 -11.26 -8.17
N PHE A 79 -6.21 -10.03 -8.43
CA PHE A 79 -6.89 -9.18 -7.46
C PHE A 79 -8.22 -8.66 -8.03
N ASP A 80 -9.18 -8.33 -7.18
CA ASP A 80 -10.47 -7.77 -7.62
C ASP A 80 -10.26 -6.37 -8.23
N GLN A 81 -10.60 -6.21 -9.51
CA GLN A 81 -10.49 -4.94 -10.23
C GLN A 81 -11.22 -3.78 -9.54
N SER A 82 -12.19 -4.07 -8.66
CA SER A 82 -12.90 -3.07 -7.87
C SER A 82 -12.02 -2.25 -6.91
N TYR A 83 -10.79 -2.68 -6.61
CA TYR A 83 -9.85 -1.85 -5.85
C TYR A 83 -8.74 -1.21 -6.66
N LEU A 84 -8.76 -1.30 -7.99
CA LEU A 84 -7.82 -0.54 -8.82
C LEU A 84 -7.90 0.96 -8.47
N GLY A 85 -6.75 1.56 -8.14
CA GLY A 85 -6.66 2.95 -7.70
C GLY A 85 -7.03 3.22 -6.25
N LYS A 86 -7.34 2.20 -5.43
CA LYS A 86 -7.58 2.35 -3.99
C LYS A 86 -6.30 2.18 -3.19
N GLU A 87 -6.25 2.80 -2.02
CA GLU A 87 -5.20 2.58 -1.02
C GLU A 87 -5.49 1.32 -0.22
N ILE A 88 -4.50 0.44 -0.11
CA ILE A 88 -4.55 -0.78 0.70
C ILE A 88 -3.25 -0.94 1.49
N PHE A 89 -3.24 -1.88 2.43
CA PHE A 89 -2.05 -2.22 3.19
C PHE A 89 -1.45 -3.52 2.67
N LEU A 90 -0.14 -3.49 2.42
CA LEU A 90 0.68 -4.63 2.09
C LEU A 90 1.44 -5.07 3.34
N VAL A 91 1.33 -6.35 3.68
CA VAL A 91 1.99 -6.97 4.83
C VAL A 91 2.95 -8.05 4.35
N THR A 92 4.22 -7.93 4.75
CA THR A 92 5.29 -8.85 4.35
C THR A 92 6.09 -9.27 5.58
N LYS A 93 6.46 -10.55 5.67
CA LYS A 93 7.36 -11.03 6.73
C LYS A 93 8.75 -10.41 6.57
N VAL A 94 9.31 -9.96 7.69
CA VAL A 94 10.69 -9.50 7.75
C VAL A 94 11.64 -10.69 7.53
N ASP A 95 12.72 -10.47 6.77
CA ASP A 95 13.79 -11.43 6.46
C ASP A 95 13.40 -12.68 5.65
N SER A 96 12.33 -12.63 4.86
CA SER A 96 11.90 -13.76 4.03
C SER A 96 11.76 -13.35 2.57
N VAL A 97 12.71 -13.79 1.73
CA VAL A 97 12.77 -13.47 0.29
C VAL A 97 11.59 -14.07 -0.47
N ALA A 98 11.14 -15.26 -0.06
CA ALA A 98 10.00 -15.97 -0.65
C ALA A 98 8.71 -15.81 0.18
N ALA A 99 8.62 -14.79 1.05
CA ALA A 99 7.42 -14.58 1.83
C ALA A 99 6.24 -14.17 0.95
N PRO A 100 5.03 -14.68 1.24
CA PRO A 100 3.84 -14.20 0.59
C PRO A 100 3.58 -12.74 0.96
N LEU A 101 3.12 -11.99 -0.04
CA LEU A 101 2.60 -10.65 0.09
C LEU A 101 1.12 -10.74 0.45
N VAL A 102 0.73 -10.15 1.59
CA VAL A 102 -0.67 -10.17 2.05
C VAL A 102 -1.26 -8.78 1.91
N PHE A 103 -2.40 -8.70 1.26
CA PHE A 103 -3.12 -7.45 1.00
C PHE A 103 -4.30 -7.31 1.95
N VAL A 104 -4.41 -6.16 2.60
CA VAL A 104 -5.41 -5.88 3.64
C VAL A 104 -6.16 -4.60 3.30
N ASP A 105 -7.49 -4.67 3.38
CA ASP A 105 -8.39 -3.53 3.34
C ASP A 105 -8.78 -3.14 4.77
N MET A 106 -8.38 -1.93 5.19
CA MET A 106 -8.69 -1.39 6.51
C MET A 106 -10.09 -0.78 6.60
N GLU A 107 -10.77 -0.48 5.49
CA GLU A 107 -12.16 -0.02 5.52
C GLU A 107 -13.11 -1.18 5.86
N ARG A 108 -12.74 -2.40 5.43
CA ARG A 108 -13.51 -3.63 5.63
C ARG A 108 -12.93 -4.56 6.69
N PHE A 109 -11.75 -4.26 7.21
CA PHE A 109 -11.01 -5.09 8.16
C PHE A 109 -10.81 -6.52 7.65
N GLU A 110 -10.44 -6.69 6.37
CA GLU A 110 -10.33 -8.00 5.73
C GLU A 110 -9.06 -8.18 4.90
N VAL A 111 -8.59 -9.42 4.81
CA VAL A 111 -7.56 -9.82 3.84
C VAL A 111 -8.21 -10.02 2.48
N ILE A 112 -7.84 -9.17 1.53
CA ILE A 112 -8.44 -9.10 0.19
C ILE A 112 -7.64 -9.89 -0.86
N GLY A 113 -6.44 -10.36 -0.51
CA GLY A 113 -5.64 -11.19 -1.41
C GLY A 113 -4.31 -11.61 -0.80
N ILE A 114 -3.75 -12.69 -1.35
CA ILE A 114 -2.41 -13.17 -1.02
C ILE A 114 -1.69 -13.49 -2.33
N MET A 115 -0.51 -12.93 -2.52
CA MET A 115 0.38 -13.27 -3.62
C MET A 115 1.55 -14.09 -3.08
N PRO A 116 1.85 -15.28 -3.65
CA PRO A 116 3.04 -16.03 -3.26
C PRO A 116 4.29 -15.20 -3.57
N GLY A 117 5.29 -15.27 -2.69
CA GLY A 117 6.61 -14.69 -2.95
C GLY A 117 7.34 -15.44 -4.06
N GLU A 118 8.29 -14.77 -4.72
CA GLU A 118 9.17 -15.37 -5.74
C GLU A 118 10.33 -16.17 -5.14
#